data_AF-A0A950FZR7-F1
#
_entry.id   AF-A0A950FZR7-F1
#
_cell.length_a   1.000
_cell.length_b   1.000
_cell.length_c   1.000
_cell.angle_alpha   90.00
_cell.angle_beta   90.00
_cell.angle_gamma   90.00
#
_symmetry.space_group_name_H-M   'P 1'
#
loop_
_entity.id
_entity.type
_entity.pdbx_description
1 polymer ?
#
loop_
_entity_poly.entity_id
_entity_poly.type
_entity_poly.pdbx_seq_one_letter_code
_entity_poly.pdbx_strand_id
1 'polypeptide(L)' 'RERLIDGVKTGNIATVDFDNDTIEFNGEVHQMKPMGDVRPVIEAGGLFNYARQSGMIPKA' A
#
# COMPACT_ATOMS: atom_id res chain seq x y z
N ARG A 1 9.99 10.98 14.18
CA ARG A 1 9.46 9.86 13.36
C ARG A 1 10.63 8.95 13.06
N GLU A 2 10.55 7.69 13.43
CA GLU A 2 11.63 6.71 13.25
C GLU A 2 11.83 6.38 11.76
N ARG A 3 13.08 6.08 11.39
CA ARG A 3 13.46 5.74 10.01
C ARG A 3 13.43 4.23 9.85
N LEU A 4 12.39 3.69 9.20
CA LEU A 4 12.25 2.24 9.00
C LEU A 4 13.41 1.61 8.21
N ILE A 5 14.10 2.38 7.36
CA ILE A 5 15.23 1.88 6.56
C ILE A 5 16.44 1.42 7.38
N ASP A 6 16.54 1.86 8.64
CA ASP A 6 17.65 1.48 9.50
C ASP A 6 17.47 0.01 9.97
N GLY A 7 16.21 -0.42 10.19
CA GLY A 7 15.85 -1.78 10.63
C GLY A 7 15.39 -2.74 9.51
N VAL A 8 14.80 -2.25 8.42
CA VAL A 8 14.34 -3.08 7.30
C VAL A 8 15.49 -3.37 6.34
N LYS A 9 15.74 -4.65 6.05
CA LYS A 9 16.76 -5.14 5.11
C LYS A 9 16.14 -6.08 4.08
N THR A 10 16.78 -6.20 2.92
CA THR A 10 16.42 -7.17 1.89
C THR A 10 16.41 -8.58 2.48
N GLY A 11 15.34 -9.32 2.25
CA GLY A 11 15.14 -10.66 2.81
C GLY A 11 14.35 -10.68 4.12
N ASN A 12 14.03 -9.53 4.71
CA ASN A 12 13.05 -9.50 5.80
C ASN A 12 11.66 -9.84 5.28
N ILE A 13 10.94 -10.63 6.07
CA ILE A 13 9.52 -10.87 5.89
C ILE A 13 8.77 -9.79 6.66
N ALA A 14 7.82 -9.15 6.00
CA ALA A 14 6.98 -8.13 6.59
C ALA A 14 5.51 -8.41 6.24
N THR A 15 4.63 -8.04 7.16
CA THR A 15 3.18 -8.07 6.97
C THR A 15 2.69 -6.63 6.86
N VAL A 16 1.93 -6.33 5.81
CA VAL A 16 1.31 -5.01 5.63
C VAL A 16 -0.20 -5.16 5.83
N ASP A 17 -0.75 -4.36 6.74
CA ASP A 17 -2.19 -4.31 7.03
C ASP A 17 -2.73 -2.94 6.59
N PHE A 18 -3.54 -2.97 5.52
CA PHE A 18 -4.17 -1.78 4.94
C PHE A 18 -5.46 -1.36 5.66
N ASP A 19 -6.01 -2.18 6.56
CA ASP A 19 -7.20 -1.85 7.33
C ASP A 19 -6.82 -1.07 8.60
N ASN A 20 -5.68 -1.41 9.21
CA ASN A 20 -5.14 -0.70 10.37
C ASN A 20 -4.05 0.33 10.02
N ASP A 21 -3.69 0.45 8.74
CA ASP A 21 -2.57 1.26 8.26
C ASP A 21 -1.27 0.95 9.02
N THR A 22 -0.91 -0.33 9.15
CA THR A 22 0.30 -0.77 9.86
C THR A 22 1.20 -1.65 8.99
N ILE A 23 2.48 -1.66 9.35
CA ILE A 23 3.47 -2.61 8.84
C ILE A 23 4.15 -3.29 10.02
N GLU A 24 4.19 -4.61 9.99
CA GLU A 24 4.91 -5.44 10.95
C GLU A 24 6.14 -6.04 10.31
N PHE A 25 7.31 -5.86 10.92
CA PHE A 25 8.54 -6.56 10.55
C PHE A 25 9.42 -6.76 11.78
N ASN A 26 10.20 -7.84 11.82
CA ASN A 26 11.07 -8.18 12.96
C ASN A 26 10.33 -8.22 14.34
N GLY A 27 9.01 -8.45 14.36
CA GLY A 27 8.20 -8.45 15.57
C GLY A 27 7.80 -7.06 16.08
N GLU A 28 8.10 -5.99 15.33
CA GLU A 28 7.72 -4.62 15.64
C GLU A 28 6.64 -4.13 14.67
N VAL A 29 5.63 -3.43 15.22
CA VAL A 29 4.52 -2.85 14.45
C VAL A 29 4.71 -1.34 14.35
N HIS A 30 4.68 -0.82 13.13
CA HIS A 30 4.84 0.61 12.85
C HIS A 30 3.62 1.16 12.12
N GLN A 31 3.19 2.36 12.51
CA GLN A 31 2.07 3.05 11.86
C GLN A 31 2.50 3.66 10.52
N MET A 32 1.74 3.34 9.47
CA MET A 32 1.86 3.91 8.14
C MET A 32 1.08 5.22 8.01
N LYS A 33 1.28 5.92 6.89
CA LYS A 33 0.37 7.00 6.51
C LYS A 33 -0.92 6.36 5.98
N PRO A 34 -2.09 6.94 6.31
CA PRO A 34 -3.35 6.43 5.78
C PRO A 34 -3.36 6.47 4.25
N MET A 35 -3.96 5.45 3.64
CA MET A 35 -4.04 5.34 2.18
C MET A 35 -4.88 6.43 1.51
N GLY A 36 -5.88 6.96 2.21
CA GLY A 36 -6.87 7.88 1.63
C GLY A 36 -7.58 7.26 0.42
N ASP A 37 -7.76 8.05 -0.63
CA ASP A 37 -8.53 7.64 -1.84
C ASP A 37 -7.74 6.73 -2.79
N VAL A 38 -6.56 6.26 -2.40
CA VAL A 38 -5.69 5.43 -3.26
C VAL A 38 -6.10 3.95 -3.25
N ARG A 39 -6.91 3.52 -2.27
CA ARG A 39 -7.31 2.11 -2.12
C ARG A 39 -7.98 1.51 -3.38
N PRO A 40 -8.97 2.17 -4.03
CA PRO A 40 -9.56 1.67 -5.27
C PRO A 40 -8.56 1.56 -6.43
N VAL A 41 -7.52 2.38 -6.42
CA VAL A 41 -6.48 2.36 -7.45
C VAL A 41 -5.57 1.13 -7.30
N ILE A 42 -5.23 0.77 -6.06
CA ILE A 42 -4.46 -0.44 -5.78
C ILE A 42 -5.27 -1.69 -6.09
N GLU A 43 -6.54 -1.73 -5.67
CA GLU A 43 -7.44 -2.86 -5.93
C GLU A 43 -7.67 -3.08 -7.44
N ALA A 44 -7.73 -2.02 -8.23
CA ALA A 44 -7.79 -2.13 -9.69
C ALA A 44 -6.48 -2.63 -10.33
N GLY A 45 -5.39 -2.75 -9.57
CA GLY A 45 -4.07 -3.11 -10.09
C GLY A 45 -3.38 -1.97 -10.85
N GLY A 46 -3.65 -0.72 -10.46
CA GLY A 46 -2.99 0.47 -10.99
C GLY A 46 -3.95 1.50 -11.57
N LEU A 47 -3.43 2.73 -11.75
CA LEU A 47 -4.21 3.91 -12.12
C LEU A 47 -4.96 3.76 -13.45
N PHE A 48 -4.34 3.16 -14.46
CA PHE A 48 -5.00 2.97 -15.75
C PHE A 48 -6.14 1.97 -15.69
N ASN A 49 -6.01 0.92 -14.89
CA ASN A 49 -7.08 -0.04 -14.71
C ASN A 49 -8.24 0.58 -13.94
N TYR A 50 -7.94 1.34 -12.88
CA TYR A 50 -8.94 2.12 -12.17
C TYR A 50 -9.68 3.07 -13.12
N ALA A 51 -8.97 3.81 -13.96
CA ALA A 51 -9.56 4.74 -14.92
C ALA A 51 -10.45 4.02 -15.97
N ARG A 52 -10.08 2.82 -16.41
CA ARG A 52 -10.94 1.99 -17.28
C ARG A 52 -12.18 1.45 -16.56
N GLN A 53 -12.03 1.00 -15.32
CA GLN A 53 -13.14 0.44 -14.52
C GLN A 53 -14.14 1.51 -14.10
N SER A 54 -13.67 2.72 -13.80
CA SER A 54 -14.49 3.89 -13.45
C SER A 54 -15.09 4.62 -14.66
N GLY A 55 -14.80 4.16 -15.88
CA GLY A 55 -15.34 4.75 -17.11
C GLY A 55 -14.66 6.06 -17.54
N MET A 56 -13.56 6.45 -16.91
CA MET A 56 -12.75 7.61 -17.32
C MET A 56 -12.01 7.36 -18.64
N ILE A 57 -11.66 6.10 -18.93
CA ILE A 57 -11.06 5.68 -20.20
C ILE A 57 -12.06 4.77 -20.94
N PRO A 58 -12.48 5.14 -22.17
CA PRO A 58 -13.32 4.28 -23.00
C PRO A 58 -12.63 2.93 -23.26
N LYS A 59 -13.41 1.85 -23.26
CA LYS A 59 -12.93 0.56 -23.77
C LYS A 59 -12.80 0.68 -25.29
N ALA A 60 -11.66 0.23 -25.82
CA ALA A 60 -11.46 0.08 -27.26
C ALA A 60 -12.34 -1.06 -27.81
#